data_AF-A0A562SSA9-F1
#
_entry.id   AF-A0A562SSA9-F1
#
_cell.length_a   1.000
_cell.length_b   1.000
_cell.length_c   1.000
_cell.angle_alpha   90.00
_cell.angle_beta   90.00
_cell.angle_gamma   90.00
#
_symmetry.space_group_name_H-M   'P 1'
#
loop_
_entity.id
_entity.type
_entity.pdbx_description
1 polymer ?
#
loop_
_entity_poly.entity_id
_entity_poly.type
_entity_poly.pdbx_seq_one_letter_code
_entity_poly.pdbx_strand_id
1 'polypeptide(L)'
;MFSPQVKSNIIFVVHCILTAGAYAAPFLLNWKILVPVFVATILQHAIWGRCLLNAKHGLSEEDGSTFYSEAFERMGFQPNKVKLRFFVRKILYSLLTAVTLLWQVLLKNEPLWF
;
A
#
# COMPACT_ATOMS: atom_id res chain seq x y z
N MET A 1 29.24 -2.24 -2.01
CA MET A 1 28.38 -1.10 -1.62
C MET A 1 27.59 -0.68 -2.87
N PHE A 2 26.28 -0.88 -2.93
CA PHE A 2 25.49 -0.55 -4.15
C PHE A 2 25.43 0.96 -4.38
N SER A 3 25.39 1.38 -5.65
CA SER A 3 25.21 2.79 -6.02
C SER A 3 23.85 3.33 -5.53
N PRO A 4 23.72 4.64 -5.27
CA PRO A 4 22.48 5.25 -4.77
C PRO A 4 21.26 4.94 -5.65
N GLN A 5 21.45 4.88 -6.97
CA GLN A 5 20.40 4.58 -7.93
C GLN A 5 19.93 3.11 -7.88
N VAL A 6 20.84 2.17 -7.66
CA VAL A 6 20.49 0.74 -7.48
C VAL A 6 19.69 0.54 -6.18
N LYS A 7 20.03 1.25 -5.10
CA LYS A 7 19.26 1.21 -3.85
C LYS A 7 17.82 1.69 -4.04
N SER A 8 17.63 2.83 -4.73
CA SER A 8 16.30 3.37 -5.04
C SER A 8 15.47 2.38 -5.89
N ASN A 9 16.07 1.75 -6.89
CA ASN A 9 15.40 0.76 -7.73
C ASN A 9 15.00 -0.51 -6.97
N ILE A 10 15.85 -1.02 -6.08
CA ILE A 10 15.51 -2.19 -5.25
C ILE A 10 14.35 -1.85 -4.31
N ILE A 11 14.41 -0.71 -3.62
CA ILE A 11 13.35 -0.26 -2.71
C ILE A 11 12.03 -0.11 -3.47
N PHE A 12 12.07 0.45 -4.68
CA PHE A 12 10.90 0.59 -5.55
C PHE A 12 10.31 -0.78 -5.92
N VAL A 13 11.14 -1.74 -6.36
CA VAL A 13 10.67 -3.10 -6.69
C VAL A 13 10.09 -3.82 -5.48
N VAL A 14 10.71 -3.69 -4.31
CA VAL A 14 10.17 -4.25 -3.06
C VAL A 14 8.80 -3.64 -2.76
N HIS A 15 8.63 -2.33 -2.90
CA HIS A 15 7.32 -1.69 -2.71
C HIS A 15 6.29 -2.13 -3.76
N CYS A 16 6.69 -2.35 -5.03
CA CYS A 16 5.81 -2.94 -6.05
C CYS A 16 5.29 -4.30 -5.60
N ILE A 17 6.19 -5.19 -5.15
CA ILE A 17 5.83 -6.55 -4.73
C ILE A 17 4.91 -6.51 -3.51
N LEU A 18 5.25 -5.71 -2.49
CA LEU A 18 4.41 -5.58 -1.28
C LEU A 18 3.04 -5.00 -1.61
N THR A 19 2.98 -4.01 -2.51
CA THR A 19 1.73 -3.39 -2.95
C THR A 19 0.87 -4.40 -3.71
N ALA A 20 1.43 -5.11 -4.68
CA ALA A 20 0.72 -6.17 -5.41
C ALA A 20 0.24 -7.28 -4.47
N GLY A 21 1.09 -7.69 -3.51
CA GLY A 21 0.73 -8.63 -2.46
C GLY A 21 -0.44 -8.15 -1.61
N ALA A 22 -0.49 -6.87 -1.24
CA ALA A 22 -1.62 -6.29 -0.50
C ALA A 22 -2.94 -6.34 -1.28
N TYR A 23 -2.90 -6.18 -2.61
CA TYR A 23 -4.09 -6.33 -3.47
C TYR A 23 -4.55 -7.79 -3.59
N ALA A 24 -3.61 -8.74 -3.56
CA ALA A 24 -3.92 -10.17 -3.59
C ALA A 24 -4.33 -10.72 -2.21
N ALA A 25 -3.93 -10.06 -1.12
CA ALA A 25 -4.10 -10.53 0.25
C ALA A 25 -5.56 -10.90 0.63
N PRO A 26 -6.62 -10.19 0.19
CA PRO A 26 -8.00 -10.57 0.48
C PRO A 26 -8.41 -11.97 0.01
N PHE A 27 -7.67 -12.54 -0.95
CA PHE A 27 -7.91 -13.89 -1.49
C PHE A 27 -6.93 -14.92 -0.91
N LEU A 28 -5.80 -14.46 -0.37
CA LEU A 28 -4.72 -15.30 0.11
C LEU A 28 -4.75 -15.48 1.63
N LEU A 29 -5.06 -14.46 2.41
CA LEU A 29 -4.88 -14.45 3.87
C LEU A 29 -6.19 -14.25 4.60
N ASN A 30 -6.32 -14.83 5.79
CA ASN A 30 -7.52 -14.77 6.62
C ASN A 30 -7.82 -13.36 7.11
N TRP A 31 -9.09 -12.98 6.97
CA TRP A 31 -9.61 -11.67 7.34
C TRP A 31 -9.32 -11.31 8.81
N LYS A 32 -9.26 -12.30 9.72
CA LYS A 32 -8.95 -12.09 11.14
C LYS A 32 -7.55 -11.51 11.36
N ILE A 33 -6.62 -11.77 10.45
CA ILE A 33 -5.27 -11.19 10.46
C ILE A 33 -5.23 -9.95 9.58
N LEU A 34 -5.82 -10.03 8.39
CA LEU A 34 -5.70 -9.01 7.36
C LEU A 34 -6.39 -7.69 7.74
N VAL A 35 -7.58 -7.77 8.34
CA VAL A 35 -8.34 -6.58 8.76
C VAL A 35 -7.58 -5.78 9.83
N PRO A 36 -7.06 -6.39 10.92
CA PRO A 36 -6.18 -5.66 11.85
C PRO A 36 -4.97 -5.00 11.19
N VAL A 37 -4.33 -5.65 10.21
CA VAL A 37 -3.18 -5.07 9.49
C VAL A 37 -3.60 -3.84 8.67
N PHE A 38 -4.73 -3.89 7.98
CA PHE A 38 -5.25 -2.74 7.24
C PHE A 38 -5.65 -1.60 8.17
N VAL A 39 -6.32 -1.90 9.29
CA VAL A 39 -6.66 -0.91 10.32
C VAL A 39 -5.39 -0.27 10.90
N ALA A 40 -4.38 -1.06 11.23
CA ALA A 40 -3.10 -0.55 11.70
C ALA A 40 -2.44 0.37 10.66
N THR A 41 -2.54 0.05 9.37
CA THR A 41 -2.00 0.87 8.29
C THR A 41 -2.77 2.20 8.14
N ILE A 42 -4.09 2.18 8.27
CA ILE A 42 -4.94 3.38 8.29
C ILE A 42 -4.57 4.27 9.49
N LEU A 43 -4.45 3.67 10.68
CA LEU A 43 -4.05 4.38 11.90
C LEU A 43 -2.65 4.97 11.76
N GLN A 44 -1.72 4.23 11.14
CA GLN A 44 -0.38 4.72 10.88
C GLN A 44 -0.41 6.02 10.05
N HIS A 45 -1.20 6.04 8.98
CA HIS A 45 -1.36 7.25 8.17
C HIS A 45 -2.10 8.37 8.90
N ALA A 46 -3.03 8.05 9.80
CA ALA A 46 -3.76 9.05 10.59
C ALA A 46 -2.86 9.70 11.66
N ILE A 47 -2.00 8.93 12.33
CA ILE A 47 -1.15 9.40 13.43
C ILE A 47 0.11 10.08 12.91
N TRP A 48 0.84 9.45 11.99
CA TRP A 48 2.14 9.95 11.52
C TRP A 48 2.07 10.73 10.21
N GLY A 49 0.93 10.70 9.51
CA GLY A 49 0.79 11.41 8.24
C GLY A 49 1.71 10.88 7.13
N ARG A 50 2.31 9.68 7.29
CA ARG A 50 3.27 9.06 6.36
C ARG A 50 3.31 7.55 6.50
N CYS A 51 3.88 6.85 5.52
CA CYS A 51 4.18 5.42 5.68
C CYS A 51 5.47 5.24 6.48
N LEU A 52 5.48 4.38 7.51
CA LEU A 52 6.70 4.10 8.28
C LEU A 52 7.79 3.45 7.42
N LEU A 53 7.41 2.63 6.44
CA LEU A 53 8.35 2.02 5.49
C LEU A 53 9.05 3.11 4.65
N ASN A 54 8.29 4.09 4.14
CA ASN A 54 8.86 5.20 3.36
C ASN A 54 9.83 6.04 4.20
N ALA A 55 9.47 6.32 5.47
CA ALA A 55 10.31 7.08 6.38
C ALA A 55 11.65 6.39 6.67
N LYS A 56 11.66 5.05 6.79
CA LYS A 56 12.87 4.28 7.06
C LYS A 56 13.79 4.13 5.84
N HIS A 57 13.26 4.31 4.64
CA HIS A 57 13.97 4.08 3.38
C HIS A 57 14.27 5.36 2.59
N GLY A 58 14.04 6.54 3.17
CA GLY A 58 14.45 7.83 2.59
C GLY A 58 13.63 8.26 1.38
N LEU A 59 12.41 7.74 1.22
CA LEU A 59 11.48 8.22 0.20
C LEU A 59 10.83 9.51 0.73
N SER A 60 11.21 10.67 0.16
CA SER A 60 10.60 11.95 0.51
C SER A 60 9.12 11.97 0.10
N GLU A 61 8.26 12.28 1.07
CA GLU A 61 6.81 12.52 0.87
C GLU A 61 6.48 14.04 0.89
N GLU A 62 7.48 14.92 0.78
CA GLU A 62 7.31 16.37 0.98
C GLU A 62 6.37 17.01 -0.08
N ASP A 63 6.39 16.55 -1.33
CA ASP A 63 5.72 17.21 -2.47
C ASP A 63 4.37 16.63 -2.90
N GLY A 64 3.64 15.96 -2.00
CA GLY A 64 2.46 15.19 -2.45
C GLY A 64 2.79 13.74 -2.79
N SER A 65 4.07 13.42 -2.98
CA SER A 65 4.55 12.15 -3.51
C SER A 65 4.12 10.97 -2.64
N THR A 66 3.69 9.91 -3.31
CA THR A 66 3.47 8.59 -2.74
C THR A 66 4.16 7.57 -3.62
N PHE A 67 4.31 6.34 -3.14
CA PHE A 67 4.81 5.26 -3.98
C PHE A 67 4.02 5.11 -5.29
N TYR A 68 2.70 5.30 -5.24
CA TYR A 68 1.84 5.28 -6.43
C TYR A 68 2.15 6.41 -7.40
N SER A 69 2.44 7.63 -6.94
CA SER A 69 2.78 8.73 -7.86
C SER A 69 4.08 8.44 -8.59
N GLU A 70 5.09 7.95 -7.87
CA GLU A 70 6.37 7.52 -8.44
C GLU A 70 6.17 6.41 -9.49
N ALA A 71 5.33 5.41 -9.19
CA ALA A 71 5.03 4.33 -10.13
C ALA A 71 4.32 4.84 -11.40
N PHE A 72 3.34 5.72 -11.26
CA PHE A 72 2.66 6.34 -12.40
C PHE A 72 3.60 7.23 -13.23
N GLU A 73 4.46 8.03 -12.58
CA GLU A 73 5.44 8.88 -13.26
C GLU A 73 6.46 8.06 -14.04
N ARG A 74 6.94 6.93 -13.50
CA ARG A 74 7.82 5.99 -14.22
C ARG A 74 7.15 5.35 -15.44
N MET A 75 5.83 5.27 -15.47
CA MET A 75 5.06 4.81 -16.63
C MET A 75 4.71 5.94 -17.61
N GLY A 76 5.16 7.18 -17.35
CA GLY A 76 4.93 8.34 -18.23
C GLY A 76 3.64 9.11 -17.94
N PHE A 77 2.94 8.82 -16.83
CA PHE A 77 1.75 9.56 -16.41
C PHE A 77 2.11 10.74 -15.50
N GLN A 78 1.22 11.74 -15.42
CA GLN A 78 1.34 12.87 -14.49
C GLN A 78 0.14 12.88 -13.53
N PRO A 79 0.16 12.04 -12.48
CA PRO A 79 -0.97 11.94 -11.56
C PRO A 79 -1.10 13.21 -10.71
N ASN A 80 -2.34 13.58 -10.38
CA ASN A 80 -2.56 14.58 -9.34
C ASN A 80 -2.17 13.99 -7.97
N LYS A 81 -0.96 14.34 -7.50
CA LYS A 81 -0.34 13.80 -6.28
C LYS A 81 -1.22 13.97 -5.04
N VAL A 82 -1.91 15.10 -4.92
CA VAL A 82 -2.79 15.40 -3.77
C VAL A 82 -3.99 14.45 -3.74
N LYS A 83 -4.69 14.29 -4.87
CA LYS A 83 -5.84 13.38 -4.98
C LYS A 83 -5.41 11.92 -4.79
N LEU A 84 -4.29 11.54 -5.40
CA LEU A 84 -3.75 10.19 -5.28
C LEU A 84 -3.34 9.87 -3.85
N ARG A 85 -2.67 10.79 -3.16
CA ARG A 85 -2.35 10.67 -1.74
C ARG A 85 -3.59 10.48 -0.88
N PHE A 86 -4.64 11.28 -1.12
CA PHE A 86 -5.90 11.13 -0.40
C PHE A 86 -6.51 9.75 -0.62
N PHE A 87 -6.57 9.30 -1.87
CA PHE A 87 -7.08 7.98 -2.23
C PHE A 87 -6.29 6.86 -1.51
N VAL A 88 -4.96 6.86 -1.61
CA VAL A 88 -4.12 5.83 -1.01
C VAL A 88 -4.25 5.80 0.52
N ARG A 89 -4.29 6.97 1.16
CA ARG A 89 -4.26 7.06 2.63
C ARG A 89 -5.63 6.89 3.30
N LYS A 90 -6.72 7.22 2.61
CA LYS A 90 -8.08 7.22 3.20
C LYS A 90 -9.01 6.19 2.57
N ILE A 91 -8.89 5.95 1.27
CA ILE A 91 -9.84 5.12 0.52
C ILE A 91 -9.30 3.70 0.35
N LEU A 92 -8.05 3.54 -0.08
CA LEU A 92 -7.51 2.25 -0.52
C LEU A 92 -7.62 1.15 0.55
N TYR A 93 -7.07 1.36 1.75
CA TYR A 93 -7.10 0.33 2.79
C TYR A 93 -8.50 0.08 3.36
N SER A 94 -9.37 1.10 3.33
CA SER A 94 -10.79 0.97 3.67
C SER A 94 -11.51 0.09 2.65
N LEU A 95 -11.22 0.30 1.36
CA LEU A 95 -11.74 -0.51 0.26
C LEU A 95 -11.23 -1.96 0.34
N LEU A 96 -9.93 -2.17 0.59
CA LEU A 96 -9.37 -3.52 0.76
C LEU A 96 -10.00 -4.25 1.95
N THR A 97 -10.28 -3.54 3.04
CA THR A 97 -11.01 -4.08 4.20
C THR A 97 -12.42 -4.51 3.80
N ALA A 98 -13.15 -3.65 3.09
CA ALA A 98 -14.50 -3.96 2.60
C ALA A 98 -14.51 -5.16 1.66
N VAL A 99 -13.57 -5.22 0.71
CA VAL A 99 -13.39 -6.35 -0.21
C VAL A 99 -13.09 -7.64 0.55
N THR A 100 -12.20 -7.60 1.55
CA THR A 100 -11.85 -8.76 2.38
C THR A 100 -13.06 -9.31 3.11
N LEU A 101 -13.83 -8.44 3.78
CA LEU A 101 -15.02 -8.85 4.53
C LEU A 101 -16.13 -9.35 3.60
N LEU A 102 -16.34 -8.68 2.46
CA LEU A 102 -17.31 -9.12 1.45
C LEU A 102 -16.95 -10.51 0.93
N TRP A 103 -15.69 -10.72 0.56
CA TRP A 103 -15.22 -11.98 0.00
C TRP A 103 -15.25 -13.14 1.00
N GLN A 104 -14.66 -12.96 2.18
CA GLN A 104 -14.47 -14.07 3.11
C GLN A 104 -15.64 -14.26 4.08
N VAL A 105 -16.31 -13.18 4.50
CA VAL A 105 -17.36 -13.25 5.51
C VAL A 105 -18.74 -13.35 4.86
N LEU A 106 -19.05 -12.47 3.89
CA LEU A 106 -20.38 -12.46 3.28
C LEU A 106 -20.56 -13.56 2.23
N LEU A 107 -19.59 -13.71 1.32
CA LEU A 107 -19.61 -14.74 0.28
C LEU A 107 -19.09 -16.10 0.79
N LYS A 108 -18.59 -16.16 2.03
CA LYS A 108 -18.06 -17.38 2.67
C LYS A 108 -16.96 -18.08 1.88
N ASN A 109 -16.18 -17.34 1.08
CA ASN A 109 -15.03 -17.90 0.39
C ASN A 109 -13.86 -18.03 1.37
N GLU A 110 -13.30 -19.22 1.49
CA GLU A 110 -12.10 -19.43 2.30
C GLU A 110 -10.88 -18.77 1.64
N PRO A 111 -9.98 -18.17 2.44
CA PRO A 111 -8.68 -17.72 1.92
C PRO A 111 -7.86 -18.92 1.46
N LEU A 112 -7.01 -18.74 0.45
CA LEU A 112 -6.17 -19.82 -0.07
C LEU A 112 -5.07 -20.24 0.92
N TRP A 113 -4.62 -19.34 1.79
CA TRP A 113 -3.69 -19.57 2.90
C TRP A 113 -4.30 -19.13 4.25
N PHE A 114 -3.49 -19.24 5.31
CA PHE A 114 -3.83 -19.08 6.73
C PHE A 114 -4.72 -17.90 7.10
#